data_AF-A0A935DU38-F1
#
_entry.id   AF-A0A935DU38-F1
#
_cell.length_a   1.000
_cell.length_b   1.000
_cell.length_c   1.000
_cell.angle_alpha   90.00
_cell.angle_beta   90.00
_cell.angle_gamma   90.00
#
_symmetry.space_group_name_H-M   'P 1'
#
loop_
_entity.id
_entity.type
_entity.pdbx_description
1 polymer ?
#
loop_
_entity_poly.entity_id
_entity_poly.type
_entity_poly.pdbx_seq_one_letter_code
_entity_poly.pdbx_strand_id
1 'polypeptide(L)'
;MQRGSEIMQKQAWRGRLEKAKALSPEIKQFLVKIALKHSRHSETLTLRQVMAEILADYQAIAVAIATDNGDLASEAARRLANHRLPRGGMLPYLPLEKVTSKDLSLLPAMEDIIEVGAIRLAEAAEKGDMGTAAQQLGAITGGCVTCHAHFRGQPGMSARLKK
;
A
#
# COMPACT_ATOMS: atom_id res chain seq x y z
N MET A 1 22.90 4.06 0.41
CA MET A 1 22.53 3.66 -0.97
C MET A 1 22.59 2.14 -1.20
N GLN A 2 23.64 1.42 -0.75
CA GLN A 2 23.79 -0.05 -0.94
C GLN A 2 22.61 -0.90 -0.46
N ARG A 3 22.08 -0.65 0.75
CA ARG A 3 20.96 -1.43 1.31
C ARG A 3 19.66 -1.30 0.50
N GLY A 4 19.41 -0.12 -0.08
CA GLY A 4 18.25 0.11 -0.96
C GLY A 4 18.37 -0.62 -2.29
N SER A 5 19.57 -0.62 -2.89
CA SER A 5 19.85 -1.38 -4.13
C SER A 5 19.83 -2.89 -3.92
N GLU A 6 20.24 -3.40 -2.77
CA GLU A 6 20.16 -4.82 -2.43
C GLU A 6 18.72 -5.30 -2.23
N ILE A 7 17.88 -4.50 -1.57
CA ILE A 7 16.45 -4.80 -1.45
C ILE A 7 15.82 -4.80 -2.85
N MET A 8 16.07 -3.78 -3.67
CA MET A 8 15.63 -3.72 -5.07
C MET A 8 16.07 -4.96 -5.88
N GLN A 9 17.32 -5.42 -5.72
CA GLN A 9 17.82 -6.63 -6.38
C GLN A 9 17.13 -7.91 -5.88
N LYS A 10 16.87 -8.04 -4.58
CA LYS A 10 16.10 -9.17 -4.02
C LYS A 10 14.64 -9.17 -4.46
N GLN A 11 14.06 -8.00 -4.72
CA GLN A 11 12.71 -7.86 -5.29
C GLN A 11 12.67 -8.11 -6.81
N ALA A 12 13.82 -8.08 -7.48
CA ALA A 12 13.90 -8.22 -8.92
C ALA A 12 13.95 -9.70 -9.32
N TRP A 13 12.79 -10.25 -9.69
CA TRP A 13 12.66 -11.58 -10.27
C TRP A 13 13.07 -11.58 -11.75
N ARG A 14 13.61 -12.71 -12.26
CA ARG A 14 14.02 -12.88 -13.67
C ARG A 14 12.88 -12.48 -14.62
N GLY A 15 13.15 -11.54 -15.53
CA GLY A 15 12.18 -10.93 -16.46
C GLY A 15 11.72 -9.51 -16.05
N ARG A 16 11.60 -9.23 -14.75
CA ARG A 16 11.27 -7.87 -14.23
C ARG A 16 12.51 -7.01 -13.98
N LEU A 17 13.69 -7.61 -13.89
CA LEU A 17 14.96 -6.90 -13.70
C LEU A 17 15.19 -5.81 -14.75
N GLU A 18 14.95 -6.12 -16.03
CA GLU A 18 15.17 -5.18 -17.13
C GLU A 18 14.16 -4.03 -17.11
N LYS A 19 12.88 -4.32 -16.78
CA LYS A 19 11.88 -3.26 -16.58
C LYS A 19 12.21 -2.38 -15.37
N ALA A 20 12.67 -2.97 -14.27
CA ALA A 20 13.10 -2.24 -13.08
C ALA A 20 14.31 -1.35 -13.37
N LYS A 21 15.26 -1.82 -14.20
CA LYS A 21 16.39 -1.01 -14.69
C LYS A 21 15.94 0.15 -15.57
N ALA A 22 14.88 -0.02 -16.36
CA ALA A 22 14.32 1.01 -17.24
C ALA A 22 13.49 2.09 -16.50
N LEU A 23 13.24 1.93 -15.19
CA LEU A 23 12.53 2.94 -14.41
C LEU A 23 13.33 4.24 -14.28
N SER A 24 12.61 5.36 -14.21
CA SER A 24 13.22 6.67 -13.99
C SER A 24 13.90 6.73 -12.61
N PRO A 25 14.91 7.60 -12.44
CA PRO A 25 15.60 7.77 -11.16
C PRO A 25 14.64 8.09 -10.00
N GLU A 26 13.62 8.92 -10.24
CA GLU A 26 12.64 9.36 -9.23
C GLU A 26 11.83 8.18 -8.72
N ILE A 27 11.37 7.30 -9.61
CA ILE A 27 10.62 6.11 -9.24
C ILE A 27 11.50 5.12 -8.47
N LYS A 28 12.74 4.93 -8.90
CA LYS A 28 13.69 4.07 -8.18
C LYS A 28 13.95 4.60 -6.76
N GLN A 29 14.13 5.91 -6.61
CA GLN A 29 14.30 6.55 -5.31
C GLN A 29 13.06 6.38 -4.43
N PHE A 30 11.86 6.57 -4.99
CA PHE A 30 10.61 6.34 -4.27
C PHE A 30 10.48 4.88 -3.81
N LEU A 31 10.75 3.90 -4.68
CA LEU A 31 10.69 2.49 -4.31
C LEU A 31 11.68 2.13 -3.19
N VAL A 32 12.89 2.70 -3.22
CA VAL A 32 13.86 2.56 -2.13
C VAL A 32 13.34 3.22 -0.85
N LYS A 33 12.73 4.41 -0.92
CA LYS A 33 12.11 5.08 0.24
C LYS A 33 11.05 4.18 0.87
N ILE A 34 10.13 3.63 0.08
CA ILE A 34 9.08 2.73 0.58
C ILE A 34 9.66 1.45 1.20
N ALA A 35 10.66 0.87 0.54
CA ALA A 35 11.35 -0.31 1.05
C ALA A 35 12.07 -0.06 2.40
N LEU A 36 12.53 1.17 2.65
CA LEU A 36 13.17 1.55 3.91
C LEU A 36 12.15 1.99 4.98
N LYS A 37 11.04 2.61 4.58
CA LYS A 37 9.95 3.03 5.48
C LYS A 37 9.32 1.82 6.18
N HIS A 38 9.11 0.73 5.45
CA HIS A 38 8.52 -0.48 5.98
C HIS A 38 9.57 -1.34 6.67
N SER A 39 9.62 -1.33 8.00
CA SER A 39 10.51 -2.20 8.75
C SER A 39 10.05 -3.66 8.79
N ARG A 40 8.76 -3.91 8.54
CA ARG A 40 8.12 -5.23 8.62
C ARG A 40 8.11 -5.93 7.26
N HIS A 41 9.23 -6.50 6.85
CA HIS A 41 9.28 -7.34 5.64
C HIS A 41 8.83 -8.76 5.95
N SER A 42 8.04 -9.36 5.06
CA SER A 42 7.68 -10.77 5.14
C SER A 42 8.43 -11.58 4.08
N GLU A 43 9.06 -12.67 4.49
CA GLU A 43 9.69 -13.63 3.58
C GLU A 43 8.71 -14.70 3.06
N THR A 44 7.48 -14.74 3.60
CA THR A 44 6.50 -15.81 3.32
C THR A 44 5.16 -15.31 2.79
N LEU A 45 4.69 -14.15 3.24
CA LEU A 45 3.38 -13.64 2.88
C LEU A 45 3.38 -13.07 1.46
N THR A 46 2.36 -13.45 0.68
CA THR A 46 2.05 -12.86 -0.61
C THR A 46 1.37 -11.50 -0.46
N LEU A 47 1.33 -10.69 -1.52
CA LEU A 47 0.59 -9.42 -1.51
C LEU A 47 -0.89 -9.62 -1.13
N ARG A 48 -1.53 -10.70 -1.58
CA ARG A 48 -2.93 -10.99 -1.23
C ARG A 48 -3.12 -11.17 0.27
N GLN A 49 -2.20 -11.85 0.94
CA GLN A 49 -2.27 -12.07 2.38
C GLN A 49 -2.02 -10.77 3.15
N VAL A 50 -1.03 -9.97 2.74
CA VAL A 50 -0.80 -8.64 3.31
C VAL A 50 -2.04 -7.75 3.14
N MET A 51 -2.70 -7.78 1.98
CA MET A 51 -3.93 -7.03 1.75
C MET A 51 -5.09 -7.50 2.63
N ALA A 52 -5.12 -8.77 3.05
CA ALA A 52 -6.10 -9.26 4.03
C ALA A 52 -5.82 -8.73 5.44
N GLU A 53 -4.53 -8.57 5.81
CA GLU A 53 -4.15 -7.92 7.07
C GLU A 53 -4.56 -6.45 7.08
N ILE A 54 -4.27 -5.73 5.99
CA ILE A 54 -4.69 -4.33 5.80
C ILE A 54 -6.22 -4.21 5.85
N LEU A 55 -6.95 -5.16 5.25
CA LEU A 55 -8.41 -5.17 5.32
C LEU A 55 -8.93 -5.32 6.75
N ALA A 56 -8.31 -6.19 7.56
CA ALA A 56 -8.70 -6.37 8.95
C ALA A 56 -8.50 -5.07 9.76
N ASP A 57 -7.38 -4.37 9.56
CA ASP A 57 -7.14 -3.08 10.21
C ASP A 57 -8.12 -2.00 9.70
N TYR A 58 -8.39 -1.95 8.38
CA TYR A 58 -9.40 -1.06 7.81
C TYR A 58 -10.79 -1.29 8.45
N GLN A 59 -11.21 -2.54 8.61
CA GLN A 59 -12.48 -2.89 9.24
C GLN A 59 -12.51 -2.51 10.72
N ALA A 60 -11.40 -2.69 11.43
CA ALA A 60 -11.27 -2.25 12.82
C ALA A 60 -11.42 -0.73 12.95
N ILE A 61 -10.82 0.05 12.05
CA ILE A 61 -11.00 1.52 12.02
C ILE A 61 -12.46 1.89 11.79
N ALA A 62 -13.13 1.24 10.83
CA ALA A 62 -14.53 1.53 10.53
C ALA A 62 -15.46 1.23 11.72
N VAL A 63 -15.25 0.08 12.39
CA VAL A 63 -15.97 -0.27 13.63
C VAL A 63 -15.70 0.76 14.71
N ALA A 64 -14.43 1.12 14.92
CA ALA A 64 -14.03 2.08 15.93
C ALA A 64 -14.68 3.46 15.74
N ILE A 65 -14.72 3.95 14.50
CA ILE A 65 -15.42 5.20 14.16
C ILE A 65 -16.92 5.10 14.44
N ALA A 66 -17.56 4.00 14.03
CA ALA A 66 -18.99 3.81 14.23
C ALA A 66 -19.39 3.70 15.71
N THR A 67 -18.45 3.33 16.59
CA THR A 67 -18.67 3.19 18.03
C THR A 67 -18.00 4.28 18.87
N ASP A 68 -17.51 5.35 18.25
CA ASP A 68 -16.81 6.46 18.93
C ASP A 68 -15.62 6.00 19.80
N ASN A 69 -14.85 5.01 19.31
CA ASN A 69 -13.71 4.42 20.02
C ASN A 69 -12.37 4.94 19.42
N GLY A 70 -11.90 6.08 19.94
CA GLY A 70 -10.67 6.73 19.48
C GLY A 70 -9.40 5.87 19.61
N ASP A 71 -9.26 5.14 20.71
CA ASP A 71 -8.09 4.28 20.97
C ASP A 71 -7.98 3.14 19.94
N LEU A 72 -9.10 2.45 19.67
CA LEU A 72 -9.12 1.40 18.66
C LEU A 72 -8.86 1.98 17.25
N ALA A 73 -9.43 3.14 16.94
CA ALA A 73 -9.26 3.79 15.65
C ALA A 73 -7.79 4.17 15.41
N SER A 74 -7.14 4.77 16.41
CA SER A 74 -5.74 5.21 16.31
C SER A 74 -4.78 4.03 16.20
N GLU A 75 -4.93 3.00 17.02
CA GLU A 75 -4.08 1.81 16.96
C GLU A 75 -4.26 1.06 15.63
N ALA A 76 -5.50 0.84 15.18
CA ALA A 76 -5.76 0.15 13.92
C ALA A 76 -5.21 0.93 12.73
N ALA A 77 -5.33 2.26 12.72
CA ALA A 77 -4.78 3.09 11.65
C ALA A 77 -3.25 3.08 11.63
N ARG A 78 -2.59 3.07 12.80
CA ARG A 78 -1.13 2.89 12.89
C ARG A 78 -0.69 1.51 12.39
N ARG A 79 -1.45 0.45 12.66
CA ARG A 79 -1.17 -0.89 12.12
C ARG A 79 -1.35 -0.95 10.60
N LEU A 80 -2.39 -0.30 10.06
CA LEU A 80 -2.59 -0.16 8.62
C LEU A 80 -1.40 0.56 7.98
N ALA A 81 -0.99 1.72 8.50
CA ALA A 81 0.14 2.50 7.99
C ALA A 81 1.49 1.76 8.10
N ASN A 82 1.61 0.85 9.07
CA ASN A 82 2.79 0.02 9.30
C ASN A 82 2.52 -1.45 8.95
N HIS A 83 1.82 -1.69 7.85
CA HIS A 83 1.56 -3.04 7.35
C HIS A 83 2.86 -3.74 6.93
N ARG A 84 2.81 -5.04 6.67
CA ARG A 84 3.98 -5.79 6.16
C ARG A 84 4.25 -5.47 4.69
N LEU A 85 5.51 -5.48 4.27
CA LEU A 85 5.85 -5.65 2.85
C LEU A 85 5.78 -7.15 2.50
N PRO A 86 5.12 -7.53 1.39
CA PRO A 86 5.04 -8.93 0.98
C PRO A 86 6.39 -9.46 0.51
N ARG A 87 6.50 -10.78 0.40
CA ARG A 87 7.70 -11.46 -0.12
C ARG A 87 8.10 -10.91 -1.48
N GLY A 88 9.32 -10.41 -1.56
CA GLY A 88 9.85 -9.79 -2.78
C GLY A 88 9.31 -8.38 -3.05
N GLY A 89 8.69 -7.73 -2.07
CA GLY A 89 8.12 -6.39 -2.20
C GLY A 89 6.89 -6.32 -3.12
N MET A 90 6.46 -5.12 -3.48
CA MET A 90 5.22 -4.94 -4.25
C MET A 90 5.38 -5.27 -5.74
N LEU A 91 6.51 -4.93 -6.35
CA LEU A 91 6.71 -5.00 -7.81
C LEU A 91 6.43 -6.37 -8.43
N PRO A 92 6.76 -7.53 -7.81
CA PRO A 92 6.45 -8.85 -8.37
C PRO A 92 4.95 -9.12 -8.59
N TYR A 93 4.08 -8.41 -7.86
CA TYR A 93 2.64 -8.66 -7.86
C TYR A 93 1.85 -7.72 -8.77
N LEU A 94 2.50 -6.71 -9.35
CA LEU A 94 1.87 -5.82 -10.33
C LEU A 94 1.83 -6.47 -11.73
N PRO A 95 0.88 -6.12 -12.61
CA PRO A 95 0.94 -6.53 -14.01
C PRO A 95 2.25 -6.06 -14.66
N LEU A 96 2.86 -6.88 -15.51
CA LEU A 96 4.19 -6.60 -16.08
C LEU A 96 4.18 -5.33 -16.92
N GLU A 97 3.11 -5.09 -17.65
CA GLU A 97 2.82 -3.90 -18.47
C GLU A 97 2.66 -2.62 -17.63
N LYS A 98 2.37 -2.76 -16.33
CA LYS A 98 2.25 -1.65 -15.36
C LYS A 98 3.53 -1.35 -14.59
N VAL A 99 4.60 -2.12 -14.83
CA VAL A 99 5.93 -1.81 -14.28
C VAL A 99 6.63 -0.83 -15.23
N THR A 100 6.14 0.40 -15.25
CA THR A 100 6.68 1.53 -16.03
C THR A 100 6.81 2.76 -15.16
N SER A 101 7.67 3.71 -15.53
CA SER A 101 7.79 4.98 -14.77
C SER A 101 6.46 5.75 -14.74
N LYS A 102 5.67 5.67 -15.81
CA LYS A 102 4.38 6.36 -15.92
C LYS A 102 3.32 5.77 -14.99
N ASP A 103 3.18 4.45 -14.94
CA ASP A 103 2.17 3.83 -14.07
C ASP A 103 2.60 3.89 -12.60
N LEU A 104 3.90 3.73 -12.32
CA LEU A 104 4.44 3.78 -10.94
C LEU A 104 4.52 5.21 -10.37
N SER A 105 4.42 6.27 -11.19
CA SER A 105 4.37 7.65 -10.69
C SER A 105 3.11 7.99 -9.90
N LEU A 106 2.11 7.10 -9.92
CA LEU A 106 0.93 7.21 -9.07
C LEU A 106 1.21 6.81 -7.61
N LEU A 107 2.24 6.00 -7.37
CA LEU A 107 2.50 5.44 -6.04
C LEU A 107 2.75 6.49 -4.94
N PRO A 108 3.45 7.62 -5.17
CA PRO A 108 3.58 8.67 -4.16
C PRO A 108 2.24 9.26 -3.72
N ALA A 109 1.33 9.50 -4.66
CA ALA A 109 0.00 10.00 -4.31
C ALA A 109 -0.82 8.94 -3.56
N MET A 110 -0.70 7.66 -3.93
CA MET A 110 -1.34 6.57 -3.21
C MET A 110 -0.77 6.41 -1.79
N GLU A 111 0.54 6.58 -1.60
CA GLU A 111 1.18 6.56 -0.28
C GLU A 111 0.66 7.68 0.63
N ASP A 112 0.53 8.91 0.10
CA ASP A 112 0.01 10.02 0.88
C ASP A 112 -1.45 9.79 1.31
N ILE A 113 -2.30 9.32 0.38
CA ILE A 113 -3.72 9.11 0.65
C ILE A 113 -3.93 7.95 1.64
N ILE A 114 -3.20 6.85 1.49
CA ILE A 114 -3.47 5.62 2.22
C ILE A 114 -2.64 5.55 3.50
N GLU A 115 -1.31 5.47 3.39
CA GLU A 115 -0.45 5.23 4.55
C GLU A 115 -0.31 6.51 5.39
N VAL A 116 -0.04 7.66 4.76
CA VAL A 116 0.04 8.93 5.50
C VAL A 116 -1.34 9.37 5.97
N GLY A 117 -2.38 9.17 5.16
CA GLY A 117 -3.78 9.38 5.57
C GLY A 117 -4.17 8.57 6.80
N ALA A 118 -3.71 7.32 6.92
CA ALA A 118 -3.94 6.51 8.13
C ALA A 118 -3.21 7.06 9.37
N ILE A 119 -2.02 7.65 9.21
CA ILE A 119 -1.36 8.36 10.31
C ILE A 119 -2.16 9.61 10.71
N ARG A 120 -2.63 10.41 9.75
CA ARG A 120 -3.51 11.56 10.01
C ARG A 120 -4.81 11.14 10.71
N LEU A 121 -5.38 10.00 10.32
CA LEU A 121 -6.53 9.40 10.98
C LEU A 121 -6.22 9.10 12.44
N ALA A 122 -5.09 8.45 12.71
CA ALA A 122 -4.70 8.09 14.07
C ALA A 122 -4.54 9.33 14.96
N GLU A 123 -3.86 10.36 14.45
CA GLU A 123 -3.66 11.63 15.15
C GLU A 123 -4.98 12.38 15.42
N ALA A 124 -5.97 12.28 14.52
CA ALA A 124 -7.29 12.85 14.75
C ALA A 124 -8.06 12.07 15.82
N ALA A 125 -8.05 10.74 15.77
CA ALA A 125 -8.71 9.89 16.74
C ALA A 125 -8.13 10.05 18.16
N GLU A 126 -6.80 10.18 18.29
CA GLU A 126 -6.12 10.47 19.58
C GLU A 126 -6.54 11.81 20.20
N LYS A 127 -6.98 12.77 19.37
CA LYS A 127 -7.49 14.07 19.82
C LYS A 127 -9.00 14.07 20.09
N GLY A 128 -9.67 12.93 19.91
CA GLY A 128 -11.13 12.82 19.96
C GLY A 128 -11.84 13.45 18.75
N ASP A 129 -11.13 13.82 17.68
CA ASP A 129 -11.72 14.36 16.47
C ASP A 129 -12.13 13.24 15.51
N MET A 130 -13.20 12.53 15.90
CA MET A 130 -13.71 11.39 15.15
C MET A 130 -14.36 11.80 13.82
N GLY A 131 -14.77 13.07 13.68
CA GLY A 131 -15.24 13.64 12.41
C GLY A 131 -14.13 13.71 11.37
N THR A 132 -12.96 14.25 11.74
CA THR A 132 -11.79 14.23 10.87
C THR A 132 -11.29 12.82 10.62
N ALA A 133 -11.30 11.94 11.64
CA ALA A 133 -10.92 10.53 11.45
C ALA A 133 -11.80 9.83 10.41
N ALA A 134 -13.12 10.05 10.43
CA ALA A 134 -14.04 9.52 9.44
C ALA A 134 -13.78 10.06 8.01
N GLN A 135 -13.46 11.35 7.88
CA GLN A 135 -13.09 11.93 6.59
C GLN A 135 -11.81 11.30 6.03
N GLN A 136 -10.79 11.08 6.87
CA GLN A 136 -9.57 10.38 6.48
C GLN A 136 -9.87 8.93 6.05
N LEU A 137 -10.75 8.20 6.76
CA LEU A 137 -11.15 6.86 6.35
C LEU A 137 -11.81 6.87 4.96
N GLY A 138 -12.66 7.87 4.68
CA GLY A 138 -13.25 8.07 3.36
C GLY A 138 -12.21 8.28 2.26
N ALA A 139 -11.22 9.12 2.51
CA ALA A 139 -10.11 9.35 1.58
C ALA A 139 -9.27 8.09 1.34
N ILE A 140 -8.92 7.36 2.41
CA ILE A 140 -8.21 6.07 2.34
C ILE A 140 -9.00 5.07 1.50
N THR A 141 -10.31 4.99 1.70
CA THR A 141 -11.20 4.13 0.91
C THR A 141 -11.12 4.45 -0.58
N GLY A 142 -11.18 5.74 -0.94
CA GLY A 142 -11.02 6.20 -2.31
C GLY A 142 -9.64 5.85 -2.90
N GLY A 143 -8.58 5.97 -2.09
CA GLY A 143 -7.22 5.56 -2.45
C GLY A 143 -7.12 4.06 -2.73
N CYS A 144 -7.69 3.22 -1.87
CA CYS A 144 -7.74 1.77 -2.05
C CYS A 144 -8.41 1.39 -3.38
N VAL A 145 -9.57 1.98 -3.69
CA VAL A 145 -10.28 1.71 -4.95
C VAL A 145 -9.47 2.19 -6.16
N THR A 146 -8.88 3.38 -6.09
CA THR A 146 -8.08 3.95 -7.18
C THR A 146 -6.86 3.09 -7.50
N CYS A 147 -6.12 2.66 -6.48
CA CYS A 147 -4.97 1.77 -6.63
C CYS A 147 -5.40 0.42 -7.24
N HIS A 148 -6.49 -0.16 -6.75
CA HIS A 148 -7.03 -1.41 -7.29
C HIS A 148 -7.48 -1.29 -8.75
N ALA A 149 -8.20 -0.23 -9.11
CA ALA A 149 -8.65 0.01 -10.48
C ALA A 149 -7.46 0.12 -11.45
N HIS A 150 -6.38 0.76 -11.02
CA HIS A 150 -5.19 0.94 -11.86
C HIS A 150 -4.36 -0.35 -12.02
N PHE A 151 -4.12 -1.09 -10.92
CA PHE A 151 -3.18 -2.22 -10.92
C PHE A 151 -3.81 -3.61 -10.98
N ARG A 152 -5.09 -3.80 -10.65
CA ARG A 152 -5.73 -5.13 -10.60
C ARG A 152 -6.71 -5.39 -11.74
N GLY A 153 -7.02 -4.39 -12.56
CA GLY A 153 -8.05 -4.50 -13.60
C GLY A 153 -9.46 -4.66 -12.99
N GLN A 154 -10.42 -5.15 -13.77
CA GLN A 154 -11.80 -5.26 -13.33
C GLN A 154 -11.95 -6.32 -12.22
N PRO A 155 -12.46 -5.95 -11.03
CA PRO A 155 -12.75 -6.92 -9.96
C PRO A 155 -13.71 -8.02 -10.45
N GLY A 156 -13.43 -9.27 -10.07
CA GLY A 156 -14.28 -10.42 -10.42
C GLY A 156 -14.11 -10.97 -11.85
N MET A 157 -13.34 -10.31 -12.72
CA MET A 157 -13.01 -10.85 -14.04
C MET A 157 -11.65 -11.52 -14.06
N SER A 158 -11.63 -12.84 -14.27
CA SER A 158 -10.39 -13.54 -14.61
C SER A 158 -10.14 -13.48 -16.12
N ALA A 159 -8.90 -13.66 -16.55
CA ALA A 159 -8.58 -13.83 -17.98
C ALA A 159 -9.35 -14.99 -18.64
N ARG A 160 -9.85 -15.94 -17.85
CA ARG A 160 -10.69 -17.06 -18.31
C ARG A 160 -12.16 -16.67 -18.50
N LEU A 161 -12.58 -15.48 -18.08
CA LEU A 161 -13.94 -14.96 -18.18
C LEU A 161 -14.06 -13.84 -19.23
N LYS A 162 -12.96 -13.46 -19.91
CA LYS A 162 -13.03 -12.58 -21.07
C LYS A 162 -13.58 -13.39 -22.23
N LYS A 163 -14.77 -13.03 -22.71
CA LYS A 163 -15.33 -13.54 -23.98
C LYS A 163 -14.47 -13.07 -25.15
#